data_AF-A0A6V8EX66-F1
#
_entry.id   AF-A0A6V8EX66-F1
#
_cell.length_a   1.000
_cell.length_b   1.000
_cell.length_c   1.000
_cell.angle_alpha   90.00
_cell.angle_beta   90.00
_cell.angle_gamma   90.00
#
_symmetry.space_group_name_H-M   'P 1'
#
loop_
_entity.id
_entity.type
_entity.pdbx_description
1 polymer ?
#
loop_
_entity_poly.entity_id
_entity_poly.type
_entity_poly.pdbx_seq_one_letter_code
_entity_poly.pdbx_strand_id
1 'polypeptide(L)'
;MIIFAQTLINNLYYICINLGVVMRKKSMHVVLISSLLIFSSLAGCLGDTEEEEATKATVIVSTYHVEQIVSAIAGDTLNVEILAPSNVPVHDYEPSATDLVRLQNADMFFYHGLGLETWIDATMDSLGNDAP
;
A
#
# COMPACT_ATOMS: atom_id res chain seq x y z
N MET A 1 56.71 -37.30 45.07
CA MET A 1 56.58 -35.89 44.61
C MET A 1 56.33 -35.77 43.10
N ILE A 2 56.90 -36.63 42.25
CA ILE A 2 56.80 -36.53 40.77
C ILE A 2 55.41 -36.91 40.21
N ILE A 3 54.72 -37.88 40.81
CA ILE A 3 53.40 -38.36 40.33
C ILE A 3 52.31 -37.28 40.48
N PHE A 4 52.36 -36.47 41.55
CA PHE A 4 51.39 -35.41 41.81
C PHE A 4 51.52 -34.25 40.81
N ALA A 5 52.74 -33.97 40.35
CA ALA A 5 53.00 -32.95 39.34
C ALA A 5 52.47 -33.39 37.95
N GLN A 6 52.61 -34.67 37.59
CA GLN A 6 52.14 -35.18 36.30
C GLN A 6 50.61 -35.18 36.19
N THR A 7 49.88 -35.50 37.27
CA THR A 7 48.42 -35.47 37.29
C THR A 7 47.87 -34.05 37.16
N LEU A 8 48.50 -33.05 37.79
CA LEU A 8 48.11 -31.65 37.67
C LEU A 8 48.30 -31.12 36.24
N ILE A 9 49.41 -31.46 35.59
CA ILE A 9 49.68 -31.06 34.20
C ILE A 9 48.64 -31.68 33.24
N ASN A 10 48.31 -32.96 33.40
CA ASN A 10 47.32 -33.64 32.56
C ASN A 10 45.90 -33.08 32.78
N ASN A 11 45.52 -32.73 34.01
CA ASN A 11 44.21 -32.15 34.33
C ASN A 11 44.08 -30.73 33.74
N LEU A 12 45.14 -29.92 33.84
CA LEU A 12 45.18 -28.58 33.27
C LEU A 12 45.10 -28.62 31.73
N TYR A 13 45.79 -29.58 31.10
CA TYR A 13 45.72 -29.80 29.66
C TYR A 13 44.32 -30.24 29.20
N TYR A 14 43.65 -31.11 29.97
CA TYR A 14 42.29 -31.58 29.70
C TYR A 14 41.22 -30.48 29.83
N ILE A 15 41.40 -29.59 30.81
CA ILE A 15 40.55 -28.40 31.02
C ILE A 15 40.73 -27.41 29.87
N CYS A 16 41.97 -27.13 29.43
CA CYS A 16 42.25 -26.23 28.30
C CYS A 16 41.64 -26.74 26.98
N ILE A 17 41.73 -28.05 26.71
CA ILE A 17 41.12 -28.66 25.51
C ILE A 17 39.59 -28.58 25.57
N ASN A 18 38.97 -28.91 26.72
CA ASN A 18 37.51 -28.83 26.86
C ASN A 18 36.99 -27.39 26.80
N LEU A 19 37.70 -26.41 27.37
CA LEU A 19 37.33 -25.00 27.24
C LEU A 19 37.35 -24.54 25.78
N GLY A 20 38.38 -24.92 25.01
CA GLY A 20 38.48 -24.63 23.58
C GLY A 20 37.36 -25.28 22.75
N VAL A 21 36.97 -26.51 23.06
CA VAL A 21 35.87 -27.22 22.39
C VAL A 21 34.50 -26.63 22.75
N VAL A 22 34.29 -26.24 24.00
CA VAL A 22 33.03 -25.61 24.48
C VAL A 22 32.86 -24.21 23.88
N MET A 23 33.92 -23.40 23.80
CA MET A 23 33.90 -22.08 23.14
C MET A 23 33.62 -22.21 21.64
N ARG A 24 34.19 -23.22 20.97
CA ARG A 24 33.92 -23.51 19.54
C ARG A 24 32.48 -23.97 19.29
N LYS A 25 31.89 -24.77 20.19
CA LYS A 25 30.47 -25.19 20.13
C LYS A 25 29.49 -24.03 20.36
N LYS A 26 29.75 -23.15 21.35
CA LYS A 26 28.89 -21.99 21.64
C LYS A 26 28.92 -20.95 20.51
N SER A 27 30.11 -20.69 19.94
CA SER A 27 30.25 -19.80 18.79
C SER A 27 29.56 -20.37 17.54
N MET A 28 29.59 -21.68 17.34
CA MET A 28 28.88 -22.36 16.24
C MET A 28 27.35 -22.27 16.39
N HIS A 29 26.81 -22.35 17.62
CA HIS A 29 25.38 -22.14 17.87
C HIS A 29 24.96 -20.69 17.59
N VAL A 30 25.78 -19.70 17.95
CA VAL A 30 25.51 -18.28 17.66
C VAL A 30 25.49 -18.01 16.14
N VAL A 31 26.43 -18.61 15.39
CA VAL A 31 26.47 -18.50 13.92
C VAL A 31 25.25 -19.17 13.27
N LEU A 32 24.82 -20.34 13.76
CA LEU A 32 23.63 -21.03 13.23
C LEU A 32 22.33 -20.28 13.52
N ILE A 33 22.17 -19.71 14.73
CA ILE A 33 20.98 -18.91 15.07
C ILE A 33 20.94 -17.62 14.25
N SER A 34 22.07 -16.93 14.08
CA SER A 34 22.17 -15.72 13.23
C SER A 34 21.79 -16.02 11.77
N SER A 35 22.33 -17.11 11.21
CA SER A 35 21.99 -17.54 9.85
C SER A 35 20.50 -17.85 9.69
N LEU A 36 19.89 -18.52 10.66
CA LEU A 36 18.47 -18.86 10.63
C LEU A 36 17.57 -17.61 10.64
N LEU A 37 17.92 -16.60 11.44
CA LEU A 37 17.19 -15.33 11.50
C LEU A 37 17.29 -14.55 10.17
N ILE A 38 18.46 -14.55 9.53
CA ILE A 38 18.67 -13.89 8.23
C ILE A 38 17.87 -14.57 7.11
N PHE A 39 17.84 -15.91 7.07
CA PHE A 39 17.05 -16.62 6.05
C PHE A 39 15.53 -16.50 6.27
N SER A 40 15.09 -16.33 7.52
CA SER A 40 13.67 -16.15 7.84
C SER A 40 13.09 -14.84 7.30
N SER A 41 13.90 -13.77 7.18
CA SER A 41 13.45 -12.50 6.59
C SER A 41 13.19 -12.56 5.07
N LEU A 42 13.64 -13.59 4.37
CA LEU A 42 13.45 -13.72 2.93
C LEU A 42 12.15 -14.44 2.53
N ALA A 43 11.52 -15.15 3.48
CA ALA A 43 10.30 -15.91 3.23
C ALA A 43 9.04 -15.03 3.04
N GLY A 44 9.11 -13.73 3.35
CA GLY A 44 7.99 -12.79 3.21
C GLY A 44 7.81 -12.18 1.82
N CYS A 45 8.77 -12.34 0.91
CA CYS A 45 8.75 -11.70 -0.41
C CYS A 45 8.28 -12.63 -1.56
N LEU A 46 7.98 -13.90 -1.26
CA LEU A 46 7.46 -14.89 -2.22
C LEU A 46 5.94 -15.10 -2.07
N GLY A 47 5.22 -14.12 -1.56
CA GLY A 47 3.79 -14.04 -1.75
C GLY A 47 3.54 -13.54 -3.16
N ASP A 48 3.13 -14.42 -4.06
CA ASP A 48 2.43 -14.01 -5.27
C ASP A 48 1.09 -13.46 -4.79
N THR A 49 1.06 -12.16 -4.50
CA THR A 49 -0.17 -11.44 -4.27
C THR A 49 -0.83 -11.38 -5.64
N GLU A 50 -1.75 -12.30 -5.91
CA GLU A 50 -2.80 -12.03 -6.88
C GLU A 50 -3.50 -10.77 -6.36
N GLU A 51 -3.10 -9.61 -6.90
CA GLU A 51 -3.89 -8.40 -6.80
C GLU A 51 -5.20 -8.72 -7.52
N GLU A 52 -6.21 -9.20 -6.78
CA GLU A 52 -7.58 -8.98 -7.20
C GLU A 52 -7.68 -7.47 -7.40
N GLU A 53 -7.72 -7.02 -8.66
CA GLU A 53 -8.06 -5.64 -8.97
C GLU A 53 -9.48 -5.41 -8.45
N ALA A 54 -9.58 -5.02 -7.19
CA ALA A 54 -10.80 -4.54 -6.60
C ALA A 54 -11.27 -3.39 -7.48
N THR A 55 -12.50 -3.52 -7.99
CA THR A 55 -13.09 -2.53 -8.87
C THR A 55 -13.03 -1.18 -8.16
N LYS A 56 -12.23 -0.25 -8.68
CA LYS A 56 -12.03 1.06 -8.03
C LYS A 56 -13.35 1.82 -8.05
N ALA A 57 -13.72 2.41 -6.92
CA ALA A 57 -14.87 3.31 -6.87
C ALA A 57 -14.65 4.47 -7.86
N THR A 58 -15.71 4.85 -8.57
CA THR A 58 -15.68 5.87 -9.61
C THR A 58 -16.18 7.20 -9.07
N VAL A 59 -15.33 8.21 -9.19
CA VAL A 59 -15.62 9.58 -8.79
C VAL A 59 -15.69 10.45 -10.04
N ILE A 60 -16.81 11.13 -10.21
CA ILE A 60 -16.98 12.09 -11.31
C ILE A 60 -16.67 13.50 -10.81
N VAL A 61 -16.00 14.30 -11.63
CA VAL A 61 -15.67 15.70 -11.33
C VAL A 61 -16.17 16.62 -12.42
N SER A 62 -16.63 17.82 -12.05
CA SER A 62 -17.21 18.77 -13.02
C SER A 62 -16.17 19.39 -13.95
N THR A 63 -14.96 19.66 -13.46
CA THR A 63 -13.93 20.41 -14.19
C THR A 63 -12.53 19.85 -13.94
N TYR A 64 -11.61 20.20 -14.84
CA TYR A 64 -10.19 19.86 -14.73
C TYR A 64 -9.57 20.35 -13.42
N HIS A 65 -9.95 21.53 -12.92
CA HIS A 65 -9.38 22.04 -11.66
C HIS A 65 -9.73 21.14 -10.47
N VAL A 66 -10.98 20.68 -10.41
CA VAL A 66 -11.45 19.75 -9.37
C VAL A 66 -10.81 18.38 -9.56
N GLU A 67 -10.71 17.90 -10.81
CA GLU A 67 -10.00 16.66 -11.17
C GLU A 67 -8.58 16.65 -10.61
N GLN A 68 -7.79 17.70 -10.84
CA GLN A 68 -6.40 17.74 -10.38
C GLN A 68 -6.29 17.62 -8.86
N ILE A 69 -7.21 18.24 -8.12
CA ILE A 69 -7.24 18.16 -6.66
C ILE A 69 -7.64 16.75 -6.21
N VAL A 70 -8.72 16.22 -6.78
CA VAL A 70 -9.26 14.90 -6.41
C VAL A 70 -8.26 13.80 -6.76
N SER A 71 -7.69 13.81 -7.96
CA SER A 71 -6.69 12.83 -8.41
C SER A 71 -5.41 12.88 -7.58
N ALA A 72 -4.97 14.07 -7.17
CA ALA A 72 -3.80 14.20 -6.29
C ALA A 72 -4.03 13.59 -4.89
N ILE A 73 -5.28 13.61 -4.41
CA ILE A 73 -5.66 13.01 -3.11
C ILE A 73 -5.91 11.50 -3.27
N ALA A 74 -6.60 11.09 -4.33
CA ALA A 74 -7.02 9.73 -4.57
C ALA A 74 -5.86 8.78 -4.93
N GLY A 75 -4.82 9.31 -5.59
CA GLY A 75 -3.75 8.49 -6.14
C GLY A 75 -4.31 7.37 -7.02
N ASP A 76 -3.84 6.15 -6.80
CA ASP A 76 -4.28 4.98 -7.57
C ASP A 76 -5.50 4.26 -6.97
N THR A 77 -6.13 4.81 -5.93
CA THR A 77 -7.19 4.12 -5.17
C THR A 77 -8.59 4.29 -5.77
N LEU A 78 -8.84 5.40 -6.48
CA LEU A 78 -10.14 5.71 -7.09
C LEU A 78 -9.97 5.93 -8.60
N ASN A 79 -11.03 5.63 -9.36
CA ASN A 79 -11.12 6.04 -10.75
C ASN A 79 -11.73 7.45 -10.79
N VAL A 80 -10.98 8.44 -11.28
CA VAL A 80 -11.45 9.84 -11.35
C VAL A 80 -11.72 10.20 -12.80
N GLU A 81 -12.95 10.61 -13.09
CA GLU A 81 -13.39 10.96 -14.44
C GLU A 81 -13.96 12.37 -14.51
N ILE A 82 -13.51 13.15 -15.50
CA ILE A 82 -14.09 14.46 -15.77
C ILE A 82 -15.42 14.33 -16.56
N LEU A 83 -16.41 15.13 -16.16
CA LEU A 83 -17.71 15.22 -16.84
C LEU A 83 -17.66 16.21 -17.99
N ALA A 84 -17.37 17.49 -17.70
CA ALA A 84 -17.35 18.54 -18.72
C ALA A 84 -16.09 18.45 -19.59
N PRO A 85 -16.22 18.42 -20.92
CA PRO A 85 -15.09 18.31 -21.81
C PRO A 85 -14.29 19.62 -21.86
N SER A 86 -12.99 19.52 -22.19
CA SER A 86 -12.07 20.67 -22.19
C SER A 86 -12.33 21.72 -23.28
N ASN A 87 -13.20 21.43 -24.26
CA ASN A 87 -13.52 22.31 -25.38
C ASN A 87 -14.75 23.20 -25.15
N VAL A 88 -15.46 23.03 -24.03
CA VAL A 88 -16.65 23.84 -23.67
C VAL A 88 -16.41 24.49 -22.31
N PRO A 89 -16.62 25.81 -22.16
CA PRO A 89 -16.59 26.44 -20.86
C PRO A 89 -17.63 25.80 -19.92
N VAL A 90 -17.25 25.46 -18.69
CA VAL A 90 -18.12 24.69 -17.78
C VAL A 90 -19.46 25.39 -17.45
N HIS A 91 -19.50 26.72 -17.49
CA HIS A 91 -20.72 27.49 -17.23
C HIS A 91 -21.72 27.44 -18.39
N ASP A 92 -21.25 27.08 -19.59
CA ASP A 92 -22.05 26.89 -20.81
C ASP A 92 -22.25 25.39 -21.15
N TYR A 93 -21.65 24.49 -20.36
CA TYR A 93 -21.80 23.06 -20.56
C TYR A 93 -23.20 22.62 -20.15
N GLU A 94 -23.78 21.70 -20.93
CA GLU A 94 -25.07 21.08 -20.65
C GLU A 94 -24.87 19.56 -20.61
N PRO A 95 -25.16 18.88 -19.49
CA PRO A 95 -25.03 17.43 -19.39
C PRO A 95 -25.90 16.70 -20.40
N SER A 96 -25.31 15.74 -21.12
CA SER A 96 -26.04 14.88 -22.03
C SER A 96 -26.77 13.75 -21.30
N ALA A 97 -27.65 13.03 -22.00
CA ALA A 97 -28.26 11.82 -21.45
C ALA A 97 -27.22 10.77 -21.04
N THR A 98 -26.11 10.67 -21.77
CA THR A 98 -24.99 9.78 -21.43
C THR A 98 -24.30 10.23 -20.15
N ASP A 99 -24.17 11.55 -19.94
CA ASP A 99 -23.55 12.10 -18.74
C ASP A 99 -24.41 11.87 -17.49
N LEU A 100 -25.74 11.95 -17.63
CA LEU A 100 -26.67 11.54 -16.56
C LEU A 100 -26.49 10.07 -16.18
N VAL A 101 -26.39 9.17 -17.16
CA VAL A 101 -26.13 7.74 -16.88
C VAL A 101 -24.77 7.56 -16.19
N ARG A 102 -23.74 8.32 -16.57
CA ARG A 102 -22.44 8.28 -15.89
C ARG A 102 -22.55 8.73 -14.44
N LEU A 103 -23.26 9.84 -14.17
CA LEU A 103 -23.52 10.34 -12.82
C LEU A 103 -24.30 9.34 -11.96
N GLN A 104 -25.31 8.67 -12.52
CA GLN A 104 -26.07 7.63 -11.80
C GLN A 104 -25.24 6.44 -11.34
N ASN A 105 -24.19 6.10 -12.10
CA ASN A 105 -23.31 4.98 -11.78
C ASN A 105 -22.06 5.40 -10.99
N ALA A 106 -21.90 6.69 -10.70
CA ALA A 106 -20.78 7.18 -9.92
C ALA A 106 -21.02 6.94 -8.43
N ASP A 107 -19.95 6.64 -7.70
CA ASP A 107 -19.98 6.52 -6.23
C ASP A 107 -19.95 7.90 -5.54
N MET A 108 -19.45 8.93 -6.25
CA MET A 108 -19.37 10.29 -5.75
C MET A 108 -19.22 11.29 -6.90
N PHE A 109 -19.77 12.49 -6.71
CA PHE A 109 -19.63 13.61 -7.64
C PHE A 109 -19.08 14.86 -6.94
N PHE A 110 -18.01 15.45 -7.48
CA PHE A 110 -17.46 16.73 -7.03
C PHE A 110 -17.61 17.81 -8.09
N TYR A 111 -17.99 19.01 -7.64
CA TYR A 111 -18.06 20.19 -8.48
C TYR A 111 -17.54 21.42 -7.73
N HIS A 112 -17.28 22.51 -8.46
CA HIS A 112 -16.65 23.71 -7.89
C HIS A 112 -17.59 24.45 -6.94
N GLY A 113 -18.89 24.50 -7.28
CA GLY A 113 -19.89 25.24 -6.52
C GLY A 113 -19.77 26.75 -6.74
N LEU A 114 -20.31 27.53 -5.81
CA LEU A 114 -20.44 29.00 -5.92
C LEU A 114 -21.16 29.48 -7.20
N GLY A 115 -21.99 28.62 -7.78
CA GLY A 115 -22.74 28.92 -9.00
C GLY A 115 -21.92 28.86 -10.30
N LEU A 116 -20.74 28.26 -10.29
CA LEU A 116 -19.94 28.10 -11.52
C LEU A 116 -20.62 27.14 -12.52
N GLU A 117 -21.06 25.99 -12.04
CA GLU A 117 -21.83 25.02 -12.81
C GLU A 117 -23.33 25.29 -12.66
N THR A 118 -23.88 26.08 -13.56
CA THR A 118 -25.28 26.55 -13.53
C THR A 118 -26.31 25.44 -13.72
N TRP A 119 -25.88 24.30 -14.24
CA TRP A 119 -26.70 23.12 -14.57
C TRP A 119 -26.85 22.13 -13.40
N ILE A 120 -26.11 22.29 -12.29
CA ILE A 120 -26.07 21.30 -11.20
C ILE A 120 -27.44 21.04 -10.62
N ASP A 121 -28.18 22.07 -10.22
CA ASP A 121 -29.47 21.92 -9.55
C ASP A 121 -30.47 21.17 -10.45
N ALA A 122 -30.58 21.58 -11.72
CA ALA A 122 -31.44 20.91 -12.70
C ALA A 122 -31.01 19.46 -12.96
N THR A 123 -29.71 19.21 -12.99
CA THR A 123 -29.15 17.86 -13.21
C THR A 123 -29.46 16.95 -12.02
N MET A 124 -29.20 17.41 -10.79
CA MET A 124 -29.47 16.63 -9.58
C MET A 124 -30.98 16.38 -9.39
N ASP A 125 -31.82 17.37 -9.69
CA ASP A 125 -33.28 17.21 -9.68
C ASP A 125 -33.74 16.15 -10.70
N SER A 126 -33.09 16.07 -11.87
CA SER A 126 -33.41 15.06 -12.88
C SER A 126 -33.01 13.64 -12.48
N LEU A 127 -31.97 13.50 -11.66
CA LEU A 127 -31.48 12.23 -11.13
C LEU A 127 -32.29 11.76 -9.91
N GLY A 128 -32.80 12.68 -9.10
CA GLY A 128 -33.63 12.36 -7.95
C GLY A 128 -32.91 11.46 -6.94
N ASN A 129 -33.48 10.28 -6.66
CA ASN A 129 -32.89 9.31 -5.73
C ASN A 129 -31.66 8.59 -6.30
N ASP A 130 -31.43 8.70 -7.62
CA ASP A 130 -30.31 8.08 -8.32
C ASP A 130 -29.13 9.07 -8.46
N ALA A 131 -29.18 10.21 -7.78
CA ALA A 131 -28.06 11.15 -7.72
C ALA A 131 -26.91 10.58 -6.87
N PRO A 132 -25.65 10.77 -7.30
CA PRO A 132 -24.46 10.32 -6.56
C PRO A 132 -24.14 11.16 -5.31
#